data_AF-A0A444LN31-F1
#
_entry.id   AF-A0A444LN31-F1
#
_cell.length_a   1.000
_cell.length_b   1.000
_cell.length_c   1.000
_cell.angle_alpha   90.00
_cell.angle_beta   90.00
_cell.angle_gamma   90.00
#
_symmetry.space_group_name_H-M   'P 1'
#
loop_
_entity.id
_entity.type
_entity.pdbx_description
1 polymer ?
#
loop_
_entity_poly.entity_id
_entity_poly.type
_entity_poly.pdbx_seq_one_letter_code
_entity_poly.pdbx_strand_id
1 'polypeptide(L)'
;MTNIIDNRPSEADNPGWIEWATGLLAAVLVIGMLVWVTWEALTQENRPPEFTVTITGRQMVQGNYRVSFDIANTAPQTASAVAVRGEIIQDGKAVEEVEVTFDYVPAQSQAAGAVLFSRDPGQDEVRVRAVGYTTP
;
A
#
# COMPACT_ATOMS: atom_id res chain seq x y z
N MET A 1 -8.65 16.63 70.61
CA MET A 1 -7.31 16.20 70.18
C MET A 1 -7.52 15.08 69.16
N THR A 2 -7.32 15.38 67.88
CA THR A 2 -7.54 14.43 66.78
C THR A 2 -6.18 13.92 66.33
N ASN A 3 -5.91 12.62 66.53
CA ASN A 3 -4.69 12.00 66.03
C ASN A 3 -4.88 11.67 64.55
N ILE A 4 -4.06 12.26 63.68
CA ILE A 4 -3.99 11.91 62.26
C ILE A 4 -3.00 10.75 62.15
N ILE A 5 -3.48 9.58 61.72
CA ILE A 5 -2.63 8.43 61.39
C ILE A 5 -2.16 8.64 59.94
N ASP A 6 -0.89 8.99 59.77
CA ASP A 6 -0.23 9.11 58.46
C ASP A 6 0.08 7.68 57.96
N ASN A 7 -0.83 7.09 57.20
CA ASN A 7 -0.66 5.77 56.59
C ASN A 7 -0.08 5.92 55.19
N ARG A 8 1.23 6.18 55.10
CA ARG A 8 1.97 6.06 53.83
C ARG A 8 2.50 4.63 53.72
N PRO A 9 2.21 3.89 52.64
CA PRO A 9 2.84 2.59 52.41
C PRO A 9 4.36 2.80 52.32
N SER A 10 5.15 2.09 53.13
CA SER A 10 6.61 2.12 52.96
C SER A 10 6.94 1.37 51.67
N GLU A 11 7.47 2.12 50.71
CA GLU A 11 8.12 1.60 49.51
C GLU A 11 9.19 0.60 49.94
N ALA A 12 9.08 -0.65 49.48
CA ALA A 12 10.04 -1.70 49.83
C ALA A 12 11.37 -1.41 49.14
N ASP A 13 12.37 -1.02 49.93
CA ASP A 13 13.71 -0.56 49.51
C ASP A 13 14.63 -1.69 49.00
N ASN A 14 14.06 -2.76 48.43
CA ASN A 14 14.80 -3.84 47.79
C ASN A 14 13.95 -4.51 46.70
N PRO A 15 14.26 -4.26 45.41
CA PRO A 15 13.53 -4.89 44.32
C PRO A 15 13.69 -6.40 44.38
N GLY A 16 12.54 -7.10 44.40
CA GLY A 16 12.52 -8.57 44.46
C GLY A 16 13.10 -9.20 43.20
N TRP A 17 13.54 -10.46 43.27
CA TRP A 17 14.09 -11.19 42.11
C TRP A 17 13.13 -11.24 40.90
N ILE A 18 11.81 -11.22 41.16
CA ILE A 18 10.77 -11.14 40.13
C ILE A 18 10.83 -9.81 39.39
N GLU A 19 11.05 -8.69 40.09
CA GLU A 19 11.14 -7.37 39.48
C GLU A 19 12.33 -7.28 38.53
N TRP A 20 13.49 -7.81 38.94
CA TRP A 20 14.66 -7.93 38.06
C TRP A 20 14.43 -8.88 36.88
N ALA A 21 13.76 -10.02 37.10
CA ALA A 21 13.44 -10.96 36.03
C ALA A 21 12.49 -10.34 35.00
N THR A 22 11.44 -9.64 35.45
CA THR A 22 10.50 -8.93 34.58
C THR A 22 11.18 -7.76 33.87
N GLY A 23 12.04 -7.00 34.56
CA GLY A 23 12.80 -5.91 33.96
C GLY A 23 13.78 -6.39 32.88
N LEU A 24 14.50 -7.49 33.13
CA LEU A 24 15.40 -8.08 32.15
C LEU A 24 14.63 -8.65 30.95
N LEU A 25 13.49 -9.31 31.19
CA LEU A 25 12.63 -9.79 30.11
C LEU A 25 12.11 -8.63 29.25
N ALA A 26 11.62 -7.56 29.87
CA ALA A 26 11.17 -6.37 29.17
C ALA A 26 12.31 -5.72 28.35
N ALA A 27 13.51 -5.60 28.94
CA ALA A 27 14.68 -5.06 28.27
C ALA A 27 15.07 -5.89 27.04
N VAL A 28 15.06 -7.22 27.15
CA VAL A 28 15.33 -8.13 26.02
C VAL A 28 14.30 -7.96 24.90
N LEU A 29 13.00 -7.85 25.24
CA LEU A 29 11.95 -7.63 24.25
C LEU A 29 12.12 -6.29 23.51
N VAL A 30 12.43 -5.22 24.25
CA VAL A 30 12.69 -3.89 23.66
C VAL A 30 13.92 -3.93 22.76
N ILE A 31 15.04 -4.50 23.22
CA ILE A 31 16.25 -4.64 22.42
C ILE A 31 15.98 -5.48 21.17
N GLY A 32 15.25 -6.58 21.29
CA GLY A 32 14.85 -7.43 20.17
C GLY A 32 14.04 -6.66 19.12
N MET A 33 13.07 -5.86 19.55
CA MET A 33 12.28 -5.00 18.66
C MET A 33 13.16 -3.94 17.98
N LEU A 34 14.08 -3.29 18.70
CA LEU A 34 15.00 -2.30 18.14
C LEU A 34 15.94 -2.90 17.09
N VAL A 35 16.51 -4.08 17.39
CA VAL A 35 17.36 -4.81 16.44
C VAL A 35 16.58 -5.17 15.19
N TRP A 36 15.35 -5.67 15.34
CA TRP A 36 14.48 -6.01 14.22
C TRP A 36 14.18 -4.80 13.32
N VAL A 37 13.74 -3.68 13.91
CA VAL A 37 13.44 -2.45 13.17
C VAL A 37 14.69 -1.89 12.48
N THR A 38 15.84 -1.92 13.15
CA THR A 38 17.11 -1.45 12.58
C THR A 38 17.55 -2.31 11.41
N TRP A 39 17.42 -3.64 11.54
CA TRP A 39 17.72 -4.57 10.46
C TRP A 39 16.86 -4.25 9.23
N GLU A 40 15.54 -4.18 9.43
CA GLU A 40 14.59 -3.89 8.36
C GLU A 40 14.90 -2.55 7.67
N ALA A 41 15.17 -1.50 8.45
CA ALA A 41 15.52 -0.18 7.93
C ALA A 41 16.81 -0.15 7.09
N LEU A 42 17.76 -1.05 7.37
CA LEU A 42 19.02 -1.13 6.63
C LEU A 42 18.96 -2.07 5.42
N THR A 43 18.07 -3.08 5.45
CA THR A 43 17.99 -4.10 4.38
C THR A 43 16.88 -3.87 3.37
N GLN A 44 15.92 -2.98 3.64
CA GLN A 44 14.87 -2.67 2.65
C GLN A 44 15.47 -2.01 1.41
N GLU A 45 15.42 -2.73 0.29
CA GLU A 45 15.79 -2.19 -1.01
C GLU A 45 14.72 -1.22 -1.52
N ASN A 46 15.09 0.03 -1.74
CA ASN A 46 14.26 1.02 -2.41
C ASN A 46 14.15 0.68 -3.90
N ARG A 47 13.23 -0.23 -4.24
CA ARG A 47 12.89 -0.56 -5.62
C ARG A 47 11.87 0.45 -6.17
N PRO A 48 12.04 0.91 -7.43
CA PRO A 48 11.10 1.82 -8.06
C PRO A 48 9.72 1.17 -8.22
N PRO A 49 8.64 1.95 -8.36
CA PRO A 49 7.29 1.43 -8.58
C PRO A 49 7.21 0.41 -9.71
N GLU A 50 6.52 -0.70 -9.44
CA GLU A 50 6.35 -1.82 -10.37
C GLU A 50 4.86 -2.18 -10.45
N PHE A 51 4.26 -1.97 -11.63
CA PHE A 51 2.80 -2.08 -11.80
C PHE A 51 2.39 -3.36 -12.52
N THR A 52 1.39 -4.03 -11.95
CA THR A 52 0.61 -5.06 -12.65
C THR A 52 -0.82 -4.55 -12.82
N VAL A 53 -1.36 -4.61 -14.05
CA VAL A 53 -2.75 -4.22 -14.34
C VAL A 53 -3.56 -5.45 -14.71
N THR A 54 -4.77 -5.57 -14.16
CA THR A 54 -5.68 -6.69 -14.44
C THR A 54 -7.08 -6.16 -14.74
N ILE A 55 -7.63 -6.51 -15.90
CA ILE A 55 -9.00 -6.14 -16.28
C ILE A 55 -9.99 -6.97 -15.45
N THR A 56 -10.90 -6.29 -14.76
CA THR A 56 -11.90 -6.91 -13.86
C THR A 56 -13.31 -6.92 -14.46
N GLY A 57 -13.59 -6.12 -15.48
CA GLY A 57 -14.90 -6.14 -16.13
C GLY A 57 -15.00 -5.29 -17.39
N ARG A 58 -15.99 -5.63 -18.23
CA ARG A 58 -16.39 -4.87 -19.44
C ARG A 58 -17.90 -4.69 -19.42
N GLN A 59 -18.38 -3.45 -19.46
CA GLN A 59 -19.81 -3.14 -19.36
C GLN A 59 -20.18 -1.92 -20.21
N MET A 60 -21.32 -1.95 -20.89
CA MET A 60 -21.89 -0.77 -21.55
C MET A 60 -22.47 0.19 -20.50
N VAL A 61 -22.16 1.48 -20.60
CA VAL A 61 -22.64 2.54 -19.69
C VAL A 61 -23.02 3.79 -20.48
N GLN A 62 -24.28 4.23 -20.40
CA GLN A 62 -24.79 5.50 -20.96
C GLN A 62 -24.07 6.01 -22.24
N GLY A 63 -24.07 5.20 -23.31
CA GLY A 63 -23.47 5.58 -24.60
C GLY A 63 -21.95 5.40 -24.74
N ASN A 64 -21.30 4.83 -23.73
CA ASN A 64 -19.88 4.46 -23.73
C ASN A 64 -19.71 3.02 -23.23
N TYR A 65 -18.47 2.54 -23.22
CA TYR A 65 -18.08 1.22 -22.77
C TYR A 65 -17.03 1.33 -21.68
N ARG A 66 -17.38 0.87 -20.49
CA ARG A 66 -16.51 0.84 -19.32
C ARG A 66 -15.68 -0.43 -19.32
N VAL A 67 -14.37 -0.27 -19.23
CA VAL A 67 -13.44 -1.35 -18.90
C VAL A 67 -12.84 -1.05 -17.53
N SER A 68 -13.27 -1.82 -16.53
CA SER A 68 -12.76 -1.72 -15.17
C SER A 68 -11.50 -2.56 -15.03
N PHE A 69 -10.55 -2.10 -14.23
CA PHE A 69 -9.31 -2.79 -13.96
C PHE A 69 -8.79 -2.45 -12.57
N ASP A 70 -7.95 -3.34 -12.05
CA ASP A 70 -7.14 -3.06 -10.89
C ASP A 70 -5.68 -2.86 -11.29
N ILE A 71 -5.00 -1.96 -10.59
CA ILE A 71 -3.56 -1.72 -10.68
C ILE A 71 -2.92 -2.01 -9.34
N ALA A 72 -1.92 -2.89 -9.32
CA ALA A 72 -1.15 -3.24 -8.13
C ALA A 72 0.28 -2.74 -8.25
N ASN A 73 0.79 -2.07 -7.21
CA ASN A 73 2.19 -1.72 -7.06
C ASN A 73 2.87 -2.71 -6.12
N THR A 74 3.76 -3.56 -6.63
CA THR A 74 4.45 -4.59 -5.83
C THR A 74 5.74 -4.09 -5.19
N ALA A 75 6.14 -2.86 -5.50
CA ALA A 75 7.35 -2.23 -4.99
C ALA A 75 7.09 -1.52 -3.64
N PRO A 76 8.15 -1.34 -2.82
CA PRO A 76 8.06 -0.62 -1.55
C PRO A 76 8.00 0.91 -1.70
N GLN A 77 8.06 1.43 -2.94
CA GLN A 77 7.97 2.86 -3.22
C GLN A 77 6.59 3.24 -3.76
N THR A 78 5.98 4.27 -3.17
CA THR A 78 4.72 4.86 -3.68
C THR A 78 4.95 5.62 -4.97
N ALA A 79 4.02 5.47 -5.91
CA ALA A 79 3.98 6.26 -7.12
C ALA A 79 2.86 7.31 -7.07
N SER A 80 3.08 8.42 -7.77
CA SER A 80 2.12 9.50 -7.93
C SER A 80 1.82 9.75 -9.40
N ALA A 81 0.69 10.39 -9.71
CA ALA A 81 0.28 10.74 -11.07
C ALA A 81 0.47 9.58 -12.05
N VAL A 82 0.00 8.39 -11.68
CA VAL A 82 0.18 7.17 -12.46
C VAL A 82 -0.79 7.21 -13.64
N ALA A 83 -0.26 7.46 -14.82
CA ALA A 83 -1.00 7.47 -16.07
C ALA A 83 -1.20 6.02 -16.55
N VAL A 84 -2.45 5.63 -16.72
CA VAL A 84 -2.86 4.31 -17.21
C VAL A 84 -3.60 4.48 -18.53
N ARG A 85 -3.08 3.81 -19.55
CA ARG A 85 -3.62 3.85 -20.90
C ARG A 85 -4.39 2.58 -21.21
N GLY A 86 -5.58 2.75 -21.76
CA GLY A 86 -6.39 1.70 -22.37
C GLY A 86 -6.38 1.83 -23.89
N GLU A 87 -6.13 0.74 -24.59
CA GLU A 87 -6.12 0.66 -26.06
C GLU A 87 -7.06 -0.47 -26.52
N ILE A 88 -7.96 -0.19 -27.47
CA ILE A 88 -8.67 -1.24 -28.21
C ILE A 88 -7.83 -1.57 -29.45
N ILE A 89 -7.43 -2.83 -29.59
CA ILE A 89 -6.59 -3.31 -30.69
C ILE A 89 -7.45 -4.09 -31.68
N GLN A 90 -7.45 -3.65 -32.95
CA GLN A 90 -8.02 -4.39 -34.09
C GLN A 90 -6.95 -4.52 -35.17
N ASP A 91 -6.77 -5.72 -35.72
CA ASP A 91 -5.76 -6.02 -36.75
C ASP A 91 -4.34 -5.52 -36.39
N GLY A 92 -3.97 -5.65 -35.11
CA GLY A 92 -2.67 -5.22 -34.58
C GLY A 92 -2.47 -3.71 -34.45
N LYS A 93 -3.51 -2.90 -34.63
CA LYS A 93 -3.48 -1.44 -34.48
C LYS A 93 -4.43 -0.96 -33.39
N ALA A 94 -4.00 0.04 -32.62
CA ALA A 94 -4.88 0.74 -31.70
C ALA A 94 -5.90 1.55 -32.51
N VAL A 95 -7.18 1.18 -32.41
CA VAL A 95 -8.29 1.88 -33.07
C VAL A 95 -8.94 2.92 -32.16
N GLU A 96 -8.71 2.82 -30.85
CA GLU A 96 -9.06 3.82 -29.85
C GLU A 96 -8.06 3.77 -28.70
N GLU A 97 -7.67 4.95 -28.20
CA GLU A 97 -6.77 5.13 -27.06
C GLU A 97 -7.42 6.10 -26.07
N VAL A 98 -7.42 5.73 -24.80
CA VAL A 98 -7.95 6.53 -23.69
C VAL A 98 -7.01 6.44 -22.49
N GLU A 99 -7.03 7.45 -21.62
CA GLU A 99 -6.13 7.53 -20.48
C GLU A 99 -6.88 7.94 -19.22
N VAL A 100 -6.47 7.37 -18.08
CA VAL A 100 -6.90 7.77 -16.74
C VAL A 100 -5.66 7.91 -15.87
N THR A 101 -5.68 8.87 -14.94
CA THR A 101 -4.57 9.09 -14.00
C THR A 101 -5.02 8.78 -12.58
N PHE A 102 -4.21 8.01 -11.85
CA PHE A 102 -4.35 7.84 -10.41
C PHE A 102 -3.44 8.84 -9.72
N ASP A 103 -3.99 9.58 -8.75
CA ASP A 103 -3.19 10.51 -7.95
C ASP A 103 -2.05 9.78 -7.25
N TYR A 104 -2.34 8.61 -6.69
CA TYR A 104 -1.37 7.74 -6.04
C TYR A 104 -1.68 6.26 -6.26
N VAL A 105 -0.62 5.46 -6.36
CA VAL A 105 -0.67 4.00 -6.18
C VAL A 105 0.35 3.65 -5.08
N PRO A 106 -0.10 3.42 -3.84
CA PRO A 106 0.78 3.21 -2.69
C PRO A 106 1.70 2.01 -2.86
N ALA A 107 2.82 2.03 -2.15
CA ALA A 107 3.71 0.89 -2.00
C ALA A 107 2.96 -0.37 -1.55
N GLN A 108 3.25 -1.50 -2.19
CA GLN A 108 2.72 -2.82 -1.84
C GLN A 108 1.18 -2.85 -1.71
N SER A 109 0.50 -2.12 -2.59
CA SER A 109 -0.96 -1.91 -2.51
C SER A 109 -1.61 -2.00 -3.88
N GLN A 110 -2.95 -1.93 -3.89
CA GLN A 110 -3.80 -2.01 -5.07
C GLN A 110 -4.75 -0.82 -5.12
N ALA A 111 -4.99 -0.31 -6.32
CA ALA A 111 -6.05 0.66 -6.61
C ALA A 111 -6.94 0.13 -7.74
N ALA A 112 -8.20 0.54 -7.75
CA ALA A 112 -9.17 0.18 -8.78
C ALA A 112 -9.53 1.41 -9.62
N GLY A 113 -9.69 1.22 -10.92
CA GLY A 113 -10.11 2.28 -11.83
C GLY A 113 -10.84 1.74 -13.04
N ALA A 114 -11.20 2.65 -13.94
CA ALA A 114 -11.80 2.28 -15.20
C ALA A 114 -11.43 3.28 -16.28
N VAL A 115 -11.34 2.80 -17.52
CA VAL A 115 -11.35 3.62 -18.71
C VAL A 115 -12.71 3.53 -19.40
N LEU A 116 -13.08 4.58 -20.12
CA LEU A 116 -14.33 4.68 -20.85
C LEU A 116 -14.01 4.84 -22.33
N PHE A 117 -14.36 3.85 -23.14
CA PHE A 117 -14.25 3.89 -24.58
C PHE A 117 -15.57 4.37 -25.21
N SER A 118 -15.49 5.11 -26.31
CA SER A 118 -16.64 5.44 -27.14
C SER A 118 -16.99 4.29 -28.11
N ARG A 119 -16.02 3.47 -28.52
CA ARG A 119 -16.24 2.27 -29.31
C ARG A 119 -16.52 1.06 -28.41
N ASP A 120 -17.39 0.17 -28.91
CA ASP A 120 -17.60 -1.14 -28.28
C ASP A 120 -16.32 -1.99 -28.40
N PRO A 121 -15.67 -2.36 -27.28
CA PRO A 121 -14.53 -3.26 -27.31
C PRO A 121 -14.92 -4.71 -27.62
N GLY A 122 -16.20 -5.09 -27.52
CA GLY A 122 -16.69 -6.43 -27.88
C GLY A 122 -15.77 -7.58 -27.44
N GLN A 123 -15.35 -8.38 -28.43
CA GLN A 123 -14.35 -9.46 -28.28
C GLN A 123 -12.94 -9.03 -28.71
N ASP A 124 -12.73 -7.76 -29.01
CA ASP A 124 -11.42 -7.24 -29.39
C ASP A 124 -10.44 -7.31 -28.21
N GLU A 125 -9.15 -7.32 -28.56
CA GLU A 125 -8.09 -7.22 -27.58
C GLU A 125 -8.13 -5.81 -26.96
N VAL A 126 -8.26 -5.76 -25.64
CA VAL A 126 -8.14 -4.53 -24.87
C VAL A 126 -6.85 -4.61 -24.08
N ARG A 127 -5.94 -3.68 -24.31
CA ARG A 127 -4.68 -3.56 -23.59
C ARG A 127 -4.78 -2.42 -22.60
N VAL A 128 -4.56 -2.71 -21.32
CA VAL A 128 -4.50 -1.70 -20.27
C VAL A 128 -3.14 -1.79 -19.58
N ARG A 129 -2.41 -0.68 -19.51
CA ARG A 129 -1.07 -0.63 -18.91
C ARG A 129 -0.77 0.75 -18.33
N ALA A 130 0.02 0.77 -17.26
CA ALA A 130 0.66 2.00 -16.81
C ALA A 130 1.69 2.46 -17.86
N VAL A 131 1.65 3.74 -18.22
CA VAL A 131 2.55 4.34 -19.23
C VAL A 131 3.48 5.39 -18.64
N GLY A 132 3.20 5.88 -17.43
CA GLY A 132 4.05 6.84 -16.73
C GLY A 132 3.65 7.01 -15.27
N TYR A 133 4.57 7.55 -14.48
CA TYR A 133 4.35 7.92 -13.09
C TYR A 133 5.39 8.97 -12.68
N THR A 134 5.14 9.67 -11.58
CA THR A 134 6.12 10.50 -10.88
C THR A 134 6.37 9.95 -9.47
N THR A 135 7.50 10.33 -8.87
CA THR A 135 7.78 10.07 -7.47
C THR A 135 7.28 11.24 -6.62
N PRO A 136 6.59 11.00 -5.49
CA PRO A 136 6.17 12.06 -4.58
C PRO A 136 7.34 12.79 -3.91
#